data_AF-A0A4Q7ZM89-F1
#
_entry.id   AF-A0A4Q7ZM89-F1
#
_cell.length_a   1.000
_cell.length_b   1.000
_cell.length_c   1.000
_cell.angle_alpha   90.00
_cell.angle_beta   90.00
_cell.angle_gamma   90.00
#
_symmetry.space_group_name_H-M   'P 1'
#
loop_
_entity.id
_entity.type
_entity.pdbx_description
1 polymer ?
#
loop_
_entity_poly.entity_id
_entity_poly.type
_entity_poly.pdbx_seq_one_letter_code
_entity_poly.pdbx_strand_id
1 'polypeptide(L)' 'MNANGCDPLIEIAEKVAFCFSERGYAFVEDDKVEALADTLGSFLKTAGIPVHAVADDTFPDSW' A
#
# COMPACT_ATOMS: atom_id res chain seq x y z
N MET A 1 -8.87 8.27 -18.83
CA MET A 1 -9.17 8.26 -17.38
C MET A 1 -9.69 6.87 -17.07
N ASN A 2 -8.79 5.95 -16.72
CA ASN A 2 -9.10 4.53 -16.56
C ASN A 2 -8.79 4.11 -15.12
N ALA A 3 -9.81 3.55 -14.47
CA ALA A 3 -9.81 2.75 -13.26
C ALA A 3 -9.03 3.29 -12.05
N ASN A 4 -9.80 3.84 -11.10
CA ASN A 4 -9.47 3.94 -9.68
C ASN A 4 -9.32 2.53 -9.07
N GLY A 5 -8.27 1.80 -9.45
CA GLY A 5 -7.77 0.70 -8.64
C GLY A 5 -6.78 1.32 -7.66
N CYS A 6 -7.20 1.52 -6.42
CA CYS A 6 -6.28 1.98 -5.39
C CYS A 6 -5.14 0.97 -5.30
N ASP A 7 -3.89 1.38 -5.55
CA ASP A 7 -2.75 0.49 -5.47
C ASP A 7 -2.57 0.10 -3.99
N PRO A 8 -2.74 -1.18 -3.62
CA PRO A 8 -2.63 -1.63 -2.23
C PRO A 8 -1.27 -1.28 -1.61
N LEU A 9 -0.20 -1.22 -2.42
CA LEU A 9 1.12 -0.84 -1.92
C LEU A 9 1.20 0.65 -1.58
N ILE A 10 0.49 1.51 -2.32
CA ILE A 10 0.40 2.94 -2.02
C ILE A 10 -0.38 3.13 -0.71
N GLU A 11 -1.52 2.46 -0.54
CA GLU A 11 -2.28 2.53 0.72
C GLU A 11 -1.44 2.03 1.92
N ILE A 12 -0.71 0.93 1.76
CA ILE A 12 0.20 0.43 2.80
C ILE A 12 1.28 1.48 3.12
N ALA A 13 1.88 2.10 2.09
CA ALA A 13 2.90 3.13 2.27
C ALA A 13 2.35 4.35 3.02
N GLU A 14 1.14 4.82 2.71
CA GLU A 14 0.47 5.90 3.45
C GLU A 14 0.26 5.54 4.92
N LYS A 15 -0.18 4.31 5.23
CA LYS A 15 -0.34 3.85 6.63
C LYS A 15 1.00 3.78 7.36
N VAL A 16 2.05 3.31 6.70
CA VAL A 16 3.40 3.27 7.28
C VAL A 16 3.93 4.68 7.54
N ALA A 17 3.77 5.60 6.58
CA ALA A 17 4.14 7.01 6.72
C ALA A 17 3.40 7.68 7.90
N PHE A 18 2.10 7.43 8.02
CA PHE A 18 1.30 7.90 9.15
C PHE A 18 1.85 7.38 10.49
N CYS A 19 2.11 6.06 10.59
CA CYS A 19 2.68 5.46 11.81
C CYS A 19 4.06 6.03 12.16
N PHE A 20 4.91 6.35 11.19
CA PHE A 20 6.19 7.00 11.43
C PHE A 20 6.02 8.40 12.03
N SER A 21 5.11 9.18 11.45
CA SER A 21 4.82 10.55 11.89
C SER A 21 4.19 10.57 13.28
N GLU A 22 3.19 9.73 13.51
CA GLU A 22 2.48 9.61 14.80
C GLU A 22 3.43 9.29 15.95
N ARG A 23 4.45 8.45 15.70
CA ARG A 23 5.43 8.03 16.71
C ARG A 23 6.68 8.91 16.76
N GLY A 24 6.79 9.92 15.89
CA GLY A 24 7.96 10.80 15.80
C GLY A 24 9.23 10.11 15.34
N TYR A 25 9.13 8.99 14.60
CA TYR A 25 10.30 8.30 14.04
C TYR A 25 10.80 8.96 12.76
N ALA A 26 9.89 9.34 11.88
CA ALA A 26 10.19 10.00 10.62
C ALA A 26 8.95 10.72 10.08
N PHE A 27 9.17 11.70 9.21
CA PHE A 27 8.13 12.31 8.39
C PHE A 27 8.40 11.95 6.92
N VAL A 28 7.38 11.46 6.22
CA VAL A 28 7.45 11.10 4.81
C VAL A 28 6.62 12.13 4.05
N GLU A 29 7.26 12.88 3.15
CA GLU A 29 6.56 13.84 2.29
C GLU A 29 5.67 13.10 1.29
N ASP A 30 4.57 13.72 0.87
CA ASP A 30 3.59 13.13 -0.04
C ASP A 30 4.24 12.66 -1.36
N ASP A 31 5.24 13.38 -1.86
CA ASP A 31 5.99 13.04 -3.08
C ASP A 31 6.93 11.83 -2.91
N LYS A 32 7.13 11.34 -1.68
CA LYS A 32 7.94 10.16 -1.35
C LYS A 32 7.11 8.91 -1.09
N VAL A 33 5.79 9.01 -1.05
CA VAL A 33 4.90 7.87 -0.77
C VAL A 33 5.06 6.77 -1.82
N GLU A 34 5.20 7.13 -3.10
CA GLU A 34 5.45 6.15 -4.18
C GLU A 34 6.79 5.41 -3.99
N ALA A 35 7.86 6.13 -3.68
CA ALA A 35 9.17 5.52 -3.42
C ALA A 35 9.16 4.63 -2.16
N LEU A 36 8.38 5.01 -1.15
CA LEU A 36 8.14 4.18 0.02
C LEU A 36 7.37 2.91 -0.34
N ALA A 37 6.35 3.00 -1.19
CA ALA A 37 5.59 1.85 -1.67
C ALA A 37 6.48 0.86 -2.45
N ASP A 38 7.34 1.34 -3.35
CA ASP A 38 8.31 0.51 -4.08
C ASP A 38 9.28 -0.21 -3.13
N THR A 39 9.75 0.51 -2.11
CA THR A 39 10.65 -0.03 -1.09
C THR A 39 9.96 -1.12 -0.26
N LEU A 40 8.73 -0.86 0.19
CA LEU A 40 7.92 -1.82 0.95
C LEU A 40 7.58 -3.04 0.10
N GLY A 41 7.20 -2.86 -1.16
CA GLY A 41 6.93 -3.96 -2.09
C GLY A 41 8.16 -4.84 -2.29
N SER A 42 9.34 -4.24 -2.45
CA SER A 42 10.62 -4.96 -2.57
C SER A 42 10.97 -5.73 -1.30
N PHE A 43 10.75 -5.12 -0.13
CA PHE A 43 10.95 -5.75 1.17
C PHE A 43 10.02 -6.96 1.36
N LEU A 44 8.71 -6.77 1.14
CA LEU A 44 7.69 -7.82 1.33
C LEU A 44 7.95 -9.01 0.39
N LYS A 45 8.30 -8.72 -0.87
CA LYS A 45 8.70 -9.76 -1.84
C LYS A 45 9.93 -10.53 -1.37
N THR A 46 10.96 -9.83 -0.88
CA THR A 46 12.19 -10.46 -0.38
C THR A 46 11.94 -11.30 0.86
N ALA A 47 11.04 -10.84 1.74
CA ALA A 47 10.62 -11.55 2.93
C ALA A 47 9.64 -12.71 2.66
N GLY A 48 9.16 -12.88 1.42
CA GLY A 48 8.16 -13.88 1.06
C GLY A 48 6.77 -13.60 1.65
N ILE A 49 6.48 -12.34 2.00
CA ILE A 49 5.21 -11.93 2.57
C ILE A 49 4.26 -11.57 1.42
N PRO A 50 3.12 -12.28 1.26
CA PRO A 50 2.17 -11.97 0.20
C PRO A 50 1.46 -10.64 0.49
N VAL A 51 1.34 -9.81 -0.53
CA VAL A 51 0.48 -8.62 -0.51
C VAL A 51 -0.84 -9.02 -1.10
N HIS A 52 -1.92 -9.00 -0.30
CA HIS A 52 -3.26 -9.13 -0.85
C HIS A 52 -3.53 -7.90 -1.70
N ALA A 53 -3.54 -8.08 -3.02
CA ALA A 53 -4.23 -7.15 -3.86
C ALA A 53 -5.70 -7.24 -3.48
N VAL A 54 -6.31 -6.13 -3.06
CA VAL A 54 -7.77 -6.02 -3.00
C VAL A 54 -8.24 -6.03 -4.45
N ALA A 55 -8.18 -7.20 -5.09
CA ALA A 55 -8.88 -7.46 -6.32
C ALA A 55 -10.34 -7.55 -5.91
N ASP A 56 -11.08 -6.50 -6.25
CA ASP A 56 -12.53 -6.47 -6.43
C ASP A 56 -13.21 -7.71 -5.84
N ASP A 57 -13.76 -7.59 -4.63
CA ASP A 57 -14.80 -8.51 -4.15
C ASP A 57 -16.01 -8.35 -5.10
N THR A 58 -15.89 -8.87 -6.33
CA THR A 58 -17.04 -9.22 -7.13
C THR A 58 -17.65 -10.42 -6.40
N PHE A 59 -18.49 -10.12 -5.40
CA PHE A 59 -19.46 -11.09 -4.91
C PHE A 59 -20.19 -11.63 -6.15
N PRO A 60 -20.12 -12.94 -6.47
CA PRO A 60 -21.10 -13.50 -7.39
C PRO A 60 -22.45 -13.45 -6.65
N ASP A 61 -23.26 -12.45 -6.98
CA ASP A 61 -24.68 -12.39 -6.62
C ASP A 61 -25.41 -13.55 -7.33
N SER A 62 -25.24 -14.77 -6.82
CA SER A 62 -26.01 -15.94 -7.22
C SER A 62 -26.33 -16.82 -6.02
N TRP A 63 -27.28 -16.35 -5.20
CA TRP A 63 -28.13 -17.16 -4.32
C TRP A 63 -29.59 -16.74 -4.49
#